data_AF-A0A2W6AES5-F1
#
_entry.id   AF-A0A2W6AES5-F1
#
_cell.length_a   1.000
_cell.length_b   1.000
_cell.length_c   1.000
_cell.angle_alpha   90.00
_cell.angle_beta   90.00
_cell.angle_gamma   90.00
#
_symmetry.space_group_name_H-M   'P 1'
#
loop_
_entity.id
_entity.type
_entity.pdbx_description
1 polymer ?
#
loop_
_entity_poly.entity_id
_entity_poly.type
_entity_poly.pdbx_seq_one_letter_code
_entity_poly.pdbx_strand_id
1 'polypeptide(L)' 'MAANIAELRKATARPRIVFTNGAFDLMHVGHLRYLQAARALGQLLIVGLNSDASVKSHKDP' A
#
# COMPACT_ATOMS: atom_id res chain seq x y z
N MET A 1 -13.21 -6.68 -6.89
CA MET A 1 -13.18 -5.90 -8.14
C MET A 1 -11.98 -4.95 -8.08
N ALA A 2 -10.84 -5.34 -8.65
CA ALA A 2 -9.65 -4.49 -8.67
C ALA A 2 -9.82 -3.44 -9.78
N ALA A 3 -9.68 -2.16 -9.45
CA ALA A 3 -9.70 -1.11 -10.46
C ALA A 3 -8.43 -1.23 -11.32
N ASN A 4 -8.59 -1.31 -12.64
CA ASN A 4 -7.47 -1.25 -13.57
C ASN A 4 -6.84 0.15 -13.49
N ILE A 5 -5.51 0.23 -13.31
CA ILE A 5 -4.77 1.50 -13.24
C ILE A 5 -5.01 2.36 -14.48
N ALA A 6 -5.25 1.74 -15.64
CA ALA A 6 -5.59 2.44 -16.88
C ALA A 6 -6.90 3.24 -16.76
N GLU A 7 -7.91 2.73 -16.06
CA GLU A 7 -9.21 3.42 -15.89
C GLU A 7 -9.09 4.64 -14.98
N LEU A 8 -8.23 4.57 -13.96
CA LEU A 8 -7.94 5.72 -13.09
C LEU A 8 -7.27 6.89 -13.82
N ARG A 9 -6.59 6.62 -14.93
CA ARG A 9 -5.98 7.65 -15.79
C ARG A 9 -6.97 8.34 -16.72
N LYS A 10 -8.09 7.68 -17.04
CA LYS A 10 -9.15 8.23 -17.92
C LYS A 10 -10.13 9.14 -17.17
N ALA A 11 -10.10 9.12 -15.84
CA ALA A 11 -10.95 9.96 -15.02
C ALA A 11 -10.64 11.45 -15.28
N THR A 12 -11.69 12.25 -15.47
CA THR A 12 -11.61 13.70 -15.66
C THR A 12 -11.05 14.43 -14.43
N ALA A 13 -11.22 13.84 -13.25
CA ALA A 13 -10.64 14.31 -11.99
C ALA A 13 -9.44 13.44 -11.57
N ARG A 14 -8.41 14.08 -11.01
CA ARG A 14 -7.21 13.38 -10.53
C ARG A 14 -7.57 12.52 -9.30
N PRO A 15 -7.38 11.19 -9.35
CA PRO A 15 -7.73 10.33 -8.22
C PRO A 15 -6.78 10.59 -7.05
N ARG A 16 -7.30 10.50 -5.82
CA ARG A 16 -6.50 10.51 -4.61
C ARG A 16 -5.78 9.16 -4.49
N ILE A 17 -4.45 9.22 -4.58
CA ILE A 17 -3.56 8.08 -4.45
C ILE A 17 -3.02 8.06 -3.03
N VAL A 18 -3.15 6.92 -2.36
CA VAL A 18 -2.59 6.64 -1.04
C VAL A 18 -1.40 5.72 -1.24
N PHE A 19 -0.29 6.04 -0.59
CA PHE A 19 0.91 5.23 -0.61
C PHE A 19 1.27 4.82 0.80
N THR A 20 1.71 3.57 0.94
CA THR A 20 2.34 3.06 2.15
C THR A 20 3.42 2.03 1.80
N ASN A 21 4.36 1.80 2.70
CA ASN A 21 5.32 0.72 2.60
C ASN A 21 5.35 -0.13 3.88
N GLY A 22 5.97 -1.30 3.80
CA GLY A 22 6.19 -2.15 4.95
C GLY A 22 6.89 -3.45 4.58
N ALA A 23 7.45 -4.12 5.59
CA ALA A 23 8.00 -5.47 5.45
C ALA A 23 6.88 -6.51 5.29
N PHE A 24 5.77 -6.31 6.03
CA PHE A 24 4.62 -7.23 6.10
C PHE A 24 5.00 -8.69 6.38
N ASP A 25 6.09 -8.90 7.12
CA ASP A 25 6.53 -10.22 7.56
C ASP A 25 5.44 -10.87 8.44
N LEU A 26 5.16 -12.14 8.18
CA LEU A 26 4.05 -12.90 8.78
C LEU A 26 2.72 -12.10 8.81
N MET A 27 2.15 -11.92 7.62
CA MET A 27 0.83 -11.31 7.41
C MET A 27 -0.22 -11.71 8.46
N HIS A 28 -0.70 -10.73 9.24
CA HIS A 28 -1.67 -10.93 10.31
C HIS A 28 -2.78 -9.86 10.31
N VAL A 29 -3.77 -10.01 11.18
CA VAL A 29 -4.96 -9.13 11.25
C VAL A 29 -4.61 -7.64 11.42
N GLY A 30 -3.53 -7.32 12.13
CA GLY A 30 -3.03 -5.94 12.24
C GLY A 30 -2.70 -5.31 10.87
N HIS A 31 -1.98 -6.00 9.98
CA HIS A 31 -1.67 -5.53 8.63
C HIS A 31 -2.94 -5.38 7.79
N LEU A 32 -3.90 -6.31 7.93
CA LEU A 32 -5.18 -6.20 7.23
C LEU A 32 -5.94 -4.94 7.63
N ARG A 33 -6.10 -4.70 8.95
CA ARG A 33 -6.76 -3.49 9.47
C ARG A 33 -6.06 -2.22 9.01
N TYR A 34 -4.73 -2.24 9.04
CA TYR A 34 -3.90 -1.14 8.56
C TYR A 34 -4.13 -0.83 7.06
N LEU A 35 -4.04 -1.84 6.20
CA LEU A 35 -4.22 -1.69 4.76
C LEU A 35 -5.67 -1.33 4.40
N GLN A 36 -6.65 -1.82 5.16
CA GLN A 36 -8.06 -1.43 5.02
C GLN A 36 -8.27 0.05 5.35
N ALA A 37 -7.69 0.52 6.46
CA ALA A 37 -7.74 1.94 6.82
C ALA A 37 -7.05 2.80 5.74
N ALA A 38 -5.88 2.40 5.25
CA ALA A 38 -5.18 3.10 4.17
C ALA A 38 -5.99 3.13 2.87
N ARG A 39 -6.64 2.00 2.51
CA ARG A 39 -7.53 1.91 1.33
C ARG A 39 -8.71 2.87 1.42
N ALA A 40 -9.25 3.12 2.62
CA ALA A 40 -10.38 4.03 2.80
C ALA A 40 -10.02 5.51 2.54
N LEU A 41 -8.72 5.87 2.55
CA LEU A 41 -8.26 7.24 2.38
C LEU A 41 -8.19 7.69 0.91
N GLY A 42 -8.41 6.81 -0.07
CA GLY A 42 -8.32 7.19 -1.47
C GLY A 42 -8.84 6.14 -2.45
N GLN A 43 -8.75 6.47 -3.73
CA GLN A 43 -9.27 5.62 -4.81
C GLN A 43 -8.25 4.55 -5.24
N LEU A 44 -6.97 4.84 -5.06
CA LEU A 44 -5.86 3.92 -5.32
C LEU A 44 -4.97 3.80 -4.09
N LEU A 45 -4.69 2.57 -3.67
CA LEU A 45 -3.68 2.28 -2.65
C LEU A 45 -2.52 1.58 -3.34
N ILE A 46 -1.33 2.17 -3.22
CA ILE A 46 -0.06 1.57 -3.65
C ILE A 46 0.69 1.13 -2.39
N VAL A 47 1.07 -0.15 -2.35
CA VAL A 47 1.81 -0.73 -1.22
C VAL A 47 3.20 -1.13 -1.70
N GLY A 48 4.23 -0.48 -1.16
CA GLY A 48 5.61 -0.88 -1.35
C GLY A 48 5.98 -2.02 -0.39
N LEU A 49 6.53 -3.11 -0.92
CA LEU A 49 7.13 -4.17 -0.10
C LEU A 49 8.61 -3.88 0.07
N ASN A 50 9.04 -3.76 1.32
CA ASN A 50 10.44 -3.50 1.63
C ASN A 50 11.26 -4.76 1.33
N SER A 51 12.46 -4.58 0.78
CA SER A 51 13.41 -5.68 0.58
C SER A 51 14.00 -6.14 1.91
N ASP A 52 14.40 -7.40 1.99
CA ASP A 52 15.06 -7.96 3.18
C ASP A 52 16.27 -7.14 3.63
N ALA A 53 17.06 -6.62 2.66
CA ALA A 53 18.20 -5.76 2.95
C ALA A 53 17.79 -4.47 3.67
N SER A 54 16.70 -3.83 3.23
CA SER A 54 16.15 -2.63 3.89
C SER A 54 15.57 -2.96 5.26
N VAL A 55 14.88 -4.09 5.40
CA VAL A 55 14.31 -4.49 6.70
C VAL A 55 15.41 -4.75 7.72
N LYS A 56 16.46 -5.49 7.35
CA LYS A 56 17.62 -5.74 8.20
C LYS A 56 18.28 -4.43 8.66
N SER A 57 18.52 -3.50 7.74
CA SER A 57 19.18 -2.23 8.10
C SER A 57 18.37 -1.34 9.05
N HIS A 58 17.04 -1.52 9.15
CA HIS A 58 16.17 -0.70 10.00
C HIS A 58 15.70 -1.42 11.27
N LYS A 59 15.85 -2.75 11.35
CA LYS A 59 15.31 -3.58 12.42
C LYS A 59 16.38 -4.27 13.25
N ASP A 60 17.54 -4.55 12.65
CA ASP A 60 18.69 -5.12 13.34
C ASP A 60 19.69 -4.00 13.70
N PRO A 61 20.16 -3.91 14.96
CA PRO A 61 21.25 -3.00 15.37
C PRO A 61 22.58 -3.28 14.66
#